data_AF-A0A7M3YYT3-F1
#
_entry.id   AF-A0A7M3YYT3-F1
#
_cell.length_a   1.000
_cell.length_b   1.000
_cell.length_c   1.000
_cell.angle_alpha   90.00
_cell.angle_beta   90.00
_cell.angle_gamma   90.00
#
_symmetry.space_group_name_H-M   'P 1'
#
loop_
_entity.id
_entity.type
_entity.pdbx_description
1 polymer ?
#
loop_
_entity_poly.entity_id
_entity_poly.type
_entity_poly.pdbx_seq_one_letter_code
_entity_poly.pdbx_strand_id
1 'polypeptide(L)' 'FRSYNINSTAFGSDAEGTKVGEVVVVAKASWGGELDMLVIVRPLQPPNVDYDGIGERWIRDWLSAR' A
#
# COMPACT_ATOMS: atom_id res chain seq x y z
N PHE A 1 5.49 20.61 4.82
CA PHE A 1 4.96 19.41 4.14
C PHE A 1 5.96 18.28 4.28
N ARG A 2 5.55 17.13 4.81
CA ARG A 2 6.41 15.92 4.91
C ARG A 2 6.17 15.10 3.64
N SER A 3 7.23 14.86 2.87
CA SER A 3 7.17 14.07 1.62
C SER A 3 7.35 12.60 1.96
N TYR A 4 6.49 11.73 1.43
CA TYR A 4 6.56 10.28 1.63
C TYR A 4 6.84 9.61 0.28
N ASN A 5 7.82 8.72 0.25
CA ASN A 5 8.11 7.88 -0.92
C ASN A 5 7.33 6.57 -0.77
N ILE A 6 6.28 6.39 -1.57
CA ILE A 6 5.41 5.22 -1.54
C ILE A 6 5.82 4.30 -2.69
N ASN A 7 6.31 3.10 -2.38
CA ASN A 7 6.64 2.08 -3.38
C ASN A 7 5.67 0.90 -3.24
N SER A 8 5.05 0.48 -4.34
CA SER A 8 4.16 -0.69 -4.41
C SER A 8 4.90 -1.86 -5.06
N THR A 9 4.77 -3.07 -4.49
CA THR A 9 5.29 -4.30 -5.10
C THR A 9 4.13 -5.23 -5.40
N ALA A 10 4.00 -5.66 -6.66
CA ALA A 10 3.01 -6.68 -7.03
C ALA A 10 3.32 -8.00 -6.29
N PHE A 11 2.32 -8.62 -5.68
CA PHE A 11 2.46 -9.90 -4.99
C PHE A 11 1.31 -10.83 -5.35
N GLY A 12 1.62 -12.11 -5.54
CA GLY A 12 0.66 -13.12 -5.96
C GLY A 12 0.59 -13.26 -7.47
N SER A 13 0.81 -14.49 -7.93
CA SER A 13 0.53 -14.93 -9.27
C SER A 13 -0.51 -16.05 -9.23
N ASP A 14 -1.36 -16.15 -10.24
CA ASP A 14 -2.16 -17.35 -10.45
C ASP A 14 -1.28 -18.54 -10.86
N ALA A 15 -1.92 -19.70 -11.09
CA ALA A 15 -1.23 -20.92 -11.50
C ALA A 15 -0.45 -20.77 -12.84
N GLU A 16 -0.75 -19.73 -13.62
CA GLU A 16 -0.17 -19.44 -14.93
C GLU A 16 0.94 -18.37 -14.84
N GLY A 17 1.19 -17.81 -13.65
CA GLY A 17 2.20 -16.77 -13.45
C GLY A 17 1.69 -15.34 -13.68
N THR A 18 0.39 -15.18 -13.96
CA THR A 18 -0.23 -13.87 -14.13
C THR A 18 -0.29 -13.18 -12.79
N LYS A 19 0.20 -11.94 -12.69
CA LYS A 19 0.06 -11.16 -11.46
C LYS A 19 -1.43 -10.99 -11.14
N VAL A 20 -1.82 -11.24 -9.90
CA VAL A 20 -3.21 -11.12 -9.44
C VAL A 20 -3.39 -10.13 -8.29
N GLY A 21 -2.31 -9.68 -7.67
CA GLY A 21 -2.38 -8.79 -6.52
C GLY A 21 -1.22 -7.81 -6.39
N GLU A 22 -1.42 -6.83 -5.51
CA GLU A 22 -0.48 -5.76 -5.19
C GLU A 22 -0.43 -5.53 -3.69
N VAL A 23 0.77 -5.26 -3.16
CA VAL A 23 0.97 -4.77 -1.80
C VAL A 23 1.46 -3.33 -1.84
N VAL A 24 0.77 -2.46 -1.11
CA VAL A 24 1.28 -1.14 -0.75
C VAL A 24 1.74 -1.16 0.70
N VAL A 25 2.98 -0.74 0.94
CA VAL A 25 3.55 -0.65 2.28
C VAL A 25 3.89 0.81 2.58
N VAL A 26 3.40 1.30 3.71
CA VAL A 26 3.72 2.62 4.25
C VAL A 26 4.26 2.44 5.66
N ALA A 27 5.34 3.12 5.99
CA ALA A 27 5.98 3.00 7.29
C ALA A 27 6.27 4.36 7.93
N LYS A 28 6.13 4.45 9.25
CA LYS A 28 6.56 5.60 10.05
C LYS A 28 7.47 5.13 11.17
N ALA A 29 8.60 5.80 11.34
CA ALA A 29 9.49 5.55 12.47
C ALA A 29 8.78 5.96 13.77
N SER A 30 8.86 5.10 14.79
CA SER A 30 8.37 5.37 16.13
C SER A 30 9.54 5.44 17.14
N TRP A 31 9.26 5.97 18.32
CA TRP A 31 10.27 6.11 19.37
C TRP A 31 10.68 4.73 19.90
N GLY A 32 11.98 4.55 20.14
CA GLY A 32 12.52 3.26 20.61
C GLY A 32 13.11 2.36 19.53
N GLY A 33 13.21 2.85 18.28
CA GLY A 33 13.78 2.08 17.17
C GLY A 33 12.78 1.12 16.52
N GLU A 34 11.49 1.31 16.79
CA GLU A 34 10.40 0.56 16.18
C GLU A 34 9.90 1.26 14.89
N LEU A 35 9.28 0.47 14.01
CA LEU A 35 8.72 0.91 12.74
C LEU A 35 7.26 0.48 12.67
N ASP A 36 6.34 1.44 12.75
CA ASP A 36 4.93 1.16 12.51
C ASP A 36 4.71 1.04 11.01
N MET A 37 4.06 -0.04 10.57
CA MET A 37 3.82 -0.31 9.16
C MET A 37 2.32 -0.52 8.89
N LEU A 38 1.82 0.17 7.87
CA LEU A 38 0.55 -0.14 7.22
C LEU A 38 0.83 -0.98 5.98
N VAL A 39 0.20 -2.14 5.91
CA VAL A 39 0.27 -3.05 4.76
C VAL A 39 -1.12 -3.18 4.16
N ILE A 40 -1.27 -2.76 2.90
CA ILE A 40 -2.51 -2.90 2.14
C ILE A 40 -2.32 -4.00 1.11
N VAL A 41 -3.11 -5.05 1.24
CA VAL A 41 -3.18 -6.17 0.30
C VAL A 41 -4.43 -6.01 -0.56
N ARG A 42 -4.26 -6.05 -1.89
CA ARG A 42 -5.36 -5.86 -2.84
C ARG A 42 -5.17 -6.69 -4.12
N PRO A 43 -6.26 -7.00 -4.83
CA PRO A 43 -6.17 -7.54 -6.18
C PRO A 43 -5.62 -6.49 -7.17
N LEU A 44 -5.14 -6.96 -8.32
CA LEU A 44 -4.68 -6.11 -9.41
C LEU A 44 -5.84 -5.30 -10.00
N GLN A 45 -5.56 -4.04 -10.32
CA GLN A 45 -6.59 -3.13 -10.82
C GLN A 45 -6.96 -3.49 -12.27
N PRO A 46 -8.26 -3.66 -12.58
CA PRO A 46 -8.72 -3.70 -13.96
C PRO A 46 -8.49 -2.34 -14.62
N PRO A 47 -8.07 -2.29 -15.90
CA PRO A 47 -7.98 -1.03 -16.62
C PRO A 47 -9.34 -0.32 -16.66
N ASN A 48 -9.34 1.00 -16.50
CA ASN A 48 -10.50 1.91 -16.58
C ASN A 48 -11.51 1.87 -15.42
N VAL A 49 -11.10 1.47 -14.22
CA VAL A 49 -11.90 1.65 -13.00
C VAL A 49 -11.41 2.87 -12.23
N ASP A 50 -12.30 3.83 -11.99
CA ASP A 50 -12.04 4.98 -11.11
C ASP A 50 -12.16 4.52 -9.65
N TYR A 51 -11.02 4.16 -9.08
CA TYR A 51 -10.90 3.60 -7.74
C TYR A 51 -9.56 4.03 -7.14
N ASP A 52 -9.47 4.08 -5.81
CA ASP A 52 -8.24 4.42 -5.09
C ASP A 52 -7.16 3.34 -5.32
N GLY A 53 -6.35 3.56 -6.35
CA GLY A 53 -5.35 2.63 -6.90
C GLY A 53 -4.23 2.24 -5.94
N ILE A 54 -4.04 2.97 -4.85
CA ILE A 54 -3.00 2.68 -3.85
C ILE A 54 -3.54 2.65 -2.42
N GLY A 55 -4.85 2.82 -2.23
CA GLY A 55 -5.44 2.98 -0.89
C GLY A 55 -5.01 4.28 -0.22
N GLU A 56 -4.77 5.34 -1.00
CA GLU A 56 -4.36 6.67 -0.55
C GLU A 56 -5.24 7.19 0.60
N ARG A 57 -6.56 6.97 0.55
CA ARG A 57 -7.45 7.39 1.65
C ARG A 57 -7.09 6.68 2.96
N TRP A 58 -6.92 5.37 2.91
CA TRP A 58 -6.54 4.56 4.08
C TRP A 58 -5.16 4.93 4.62
N ILE A 59 -4.22 5.21 3.71
CA ILE A 59 -2.87 5.67 4.06
C ILE A 59 -2.96 7.02 4.80
N ARG A 60 -3.74 7.98 4.28
CA ARG A 60 -3.91 9.30 4.90
C ARG A 60 -4.58 9.20 6.27
N ASP A 61 -5.63 8.39 6.37
CA ASP A 61 -6.35 8.17 7.63
C ASP A 61 -5.42 7.54 8.67
N TRP A 62 -4.63 6.54 8.29
CA TRP A 62 -3.67 5.88 9.18
C TRP A 62 -2.50 6.79 9.58
N LEU A 63 -1.96 7.59 8.65
CA LEU A 63 -0.90 8.57 8.96
C LEU A 63 -1.40 9.70 9.88
N SER A 64 -2.69 10.02 9.80
CA SER A 64 -3.35 11.05 10.62
C SER A 64 -3.87 10.50 11.94
N ALA A 65 -4.06 9.19 12.04
CA ALA A 65 -4.38 8.50 13.28
C ALA A 65 -3.20 8.65 14.26
N ARG A 66 -3.55 9.16 15.43
CA ARG A 66 -2.60 9.58 16.46
C ARG A 66 -1.94 8.39 17.13
#